data_AF-A0A2K8KHM7-F1
#
_entry.id   AF-A0A2K8KHM7-F1
#
_cell.length_a   1.000
_cell.length_b   1.000
_cell.length_c   1.000
_cell.angle_alpha   90.00
_cell.angle_beta   90.00
_cell.angle_gamma   90.00
#
_symmetry.space_group_name_H-M   'P 1'
#
loop_
_entity.id
_entity.type
_entity.pdbx_description
1 polymer ?
#
loop_
_entity_poly.entity_id
_entity_poly.type
_entity_poly.pdbx_seq_one_letter_code
_entity_poly.pdbx_strand_id
1 'polypeptide(L)'
;MKIFNTDEINEFLNKKNYDIRKTNNARWIDQKCTPDVCSIVADCIVKFLEDEGNKSISSIFSSKDIWFSEYAKGNVEEIFKKANVTSKSSKNEYDKFFQQPMKLFAYAKILNETKIGQRNLFNVLDLRLLKYIAIAPKYALHFLQIYIEKVLKDSDLLAIFNNFFNFPNEVNFNETKNTFYYFTKEYTNIGSKTSSNNTISKPGYVECGRIFTKIINPLAFKNDSVGTKNGKLSRKKITYDMLMYNRDNFRDIYSEKPKDMSRKDYENSIELSPNKKYYKYSSSKAKQFIRDFNAEYRDGMTELLEHDEQHIQALHMHHIFPESKFPEIADYLENIIAITPNQHYVRIHPMNKTNEVDSFYQYLCLISKADRIKENLENNSIETIYDFQKFMYVISFALNDDDYLEINKYDYEAVKAKLKMSYGIKCN
;
A
#
# COMPACT_ATOMS: atom_id res chain seq x y z
N MET A 1 1.96 -9.63 15.58
CA MET A 1 2.83 -8.43 15.62
C MET A 1 1.96 -7.24 16.06
N LYS A 2 2.43 -6.02 16.33
CA LYS A 2 1.53 -4.86 16.47
C LYS A 2 1.71 -3.94 15.27
N ILE A 3 0.61 -3.57 14.60
CA ILE A 3 0.58 -2.78 13.38
C ILE A 3 0.85 -1.40 13.91
N PHE A 4 1.94 -0.81 13.43
CA PHE A 4 2.28 0.56 13.76
C PHE A 4 1.07 1.47 13.57
N ASN A 5 0.63 2.11 14.65
CA ASN A 5 -0.28 3.24 14.54
C ASN A 5 0.51 4.52 14.24
N THR A 6 -0.20 5.62 13.96
CA THR A 6 0.41 6.91 13.64
C THR A 6 1.37 7.40 14.73
N ASP A 7 1.02 7.20 16.00
CA ASP A 7 1.81 7.64 17.14
C ASP A 7 3.11 6.86 17.27
N GLU A 8 3.08 5.54 17.08
CA GLU A 8 4.27 4.69 17.10
C GLU A 8 5.25 5.02 15.96
N ILE A 9 4.74 5.36 14.77
CA ILE A 9 5.58 5.82 13.66
C ILE A 9 6.20 7.17 14.00
N ASN A 10 5.41 8.10 14.55
CA ASN A 10 5.89 9.41 15.00
C ASN A 10 6.97 9.28 16.08
N GLU A 11 6.75 8.44 17.09
CA GLU A 11 7.73 8.16 18.15
C GLU A 11 9.03 7.58 17.60
N PHE A 12 8.94 6.64 16.65
CA PHE A 12 10.11 6.08 15.98
C PHE A 12 10.90 7.18 15.26
N LEU A 13 10.24 8.00 14.45
CA LEU A 13 10.88 9.04 13.64
C LEU A 13 11.39 10.22 14.50
N ASN A 14 10.68 10.59 15.56
CA ASN A 14 11.06 11.72 16.44
C ASN A 14 12.36 11.46 17.22
N LYS A 15 12.79 10.20 17.33
CA LYS A 15 14.09 9.82 17.91
C LYS A 15 15.29 10.19 17.03
N LYS A 16 15.06 10.68 15.80
CA LYS A 16 16.09 10.94 14.79
C LYS A 16 15.97 12.37 14.23
N ASN A 17 17.08 12.85 13.68
CA ASN A 17 17.16 14.10 12.95
C ASN A 17 17.37 13.79 11.47
N TYR A 18 16.42 14.22 10.64
CA TYR A 18 16.38 13.99 9.20
C TYR A 18 16.68 15.26 8.38
N ASP A 19 17.34 16.25 8.99
CA ASP A 19 17.75 17.47 8.32
C ASP A 19 18.72 17.15 7.16
N ILE A 20 18.27 17.42 5.94
CA ILE A 20 19.03 17.14 4.73
C ILE A 20 20.37 17.91 4.72
N ARG A 21 20.42 19.11 5.32
CA ARG A 21 21.64 19.94 5.41
C ARG A 21 22.76 19.26 6.19
N LYS A 22 22.40 18.36 7.14
CA LYS A 22 23.37 17.61 7.94
C LYS A 22 23.90 16.38 7.21
N THR A 23 23.02 15.71 6.47
CA THR A 23 23.36 14.45 5.79
C THR A 23 23.95 14.66 4.39
N ASN A 24 23.64 15.79 3.76
CA ASN A 24 23.91 16.10 2.35
C ASN A 24 23.42 15.04 1.35
N ASN A 25 22.48 14.19 1.78
CA ASN A 25 22.08 13.00 1.03
C ASN A 25 20.77 13.23 0.28
N ALA A 26 20.88 13.33 -1.04
CA ALA A 26 19.73 13.47 -1.96
C ALA A 26 18.83 12.23 -2.05
N ARG A 27 19.23 11.08 -1.47
CA ARG A 27 18.58 9.77 -1.62
C ARG A 27 17.68 9.41 -0.44
N TRP A 28 17.17 10.40 0.29
CA TRP A 28 16.18 10.21 1.35
C TRP A 28 14.80 9.80 0.81
N ILE A 29 14.50 10.17 -0.44
CA ILE A 29 13.39 9.68 -1.27
C ILE A 29 13.76 9.84 -2.74
N ASP A 30 13.25 8.97 -3.61
CA ASP A 30 13.67 8.87 -5.00
C ASP A 30 12.53 8.47 -5.95
N GLN A 31 12.77 8.46 -7.26
CA GLN A 31 11.72 8.28 -8.29
C GLN A 31 10.88 7.00 -8.13
N LYS A 32 11.48 5.90 -7.67
CA LYS A 32 10.82 4.58 -7.50
C LYS A 32 10.18 4.41 -6.12
N CYS A 33 10.28 5.39 -5.22
CA CYS A 33 9.70 5.31 -3.89
C CYS A 33 8.19 5.63 -3.92
N THR A 34 7.43 4.83 -4.65
CA THR A 34 5.96 4.85 -4.62
C THR A 34 5.43 3.85 -3.60
N PRO A 35 4.18 4.00 -3.13
CA PRO A 35 3.66 3.13 -2.08
C PRO A 35 3.68 1.64 -2.43
N ASP A 36 3.29 1.29 -3.65
CA ASP A 36 3.30 -0.09 -4.16
C ASP A 36 4.71 -0.68 -4.24
N VAL A 37 5.68 0.09 -4.73
CA VAL A 37 7.08 -0.37 -4.84
C VAL A 37 7.73 -0.49 -3.46
N CYS A 38 7.52 0.48 -2.56
CA CYS A 38 8.00 0.40 -1.19
C CYS A 38 7.43 -0.82 -0.45
N SER A 39 6.12 -1.08 -0.60
CA SER A 39 5.46 -2.27 -0.01
C SER A 39 6.05 -3.57 -0.53
N ILE A 40 6.28 -3.68 -1.85
CA ILE A 40 6.82 -4.91 -2.46
C ILE A 40 8.29 -5.12 -2.09
N VAL A 41 9.12 -4.08 -2.12
CA VAL A 41 10.53 -4.21 -1.75
C VAL A 41 10.67 -4.54 -0.27
N ALA A 42 9.86 -3.95 0.62
CA ALA A 42 9.83 -4.31 2.02
C ALA A 42 9.43 -5.79 2.23
N ASP A 43 8.42 -6.26 1.50
CA ASP A 43 7.98 -7.66 1.54
C ASP A 43 9.06 -8.64 1.04
N CYS A 44 9.73 -8.33 -0.06
CA CYS A 44 10.86 -9.14 -0.53
C CYS A 44 12.00 -9.22 0.51
N ILE A 45 12.28 -8.13 1.24
CA ILE A 45 13.28 -8.15 2.32
C ILE A 45 12.80 -9.03 3.47
N VAL A 46 11.56 -8.87 3.91
CA VAL A 46 10.99 -9.69 4.99
C VAL A 46 11.04 -11.17 4.64
N LYS A 47 10.61 -11.55 3.43
CA LYS A 47 10.61 -12.95 2.98
C LYS A 47 12.01 -13.51 2.80
N PHE A 48 12.93 -12.72 2.26
CA PHE A 48 14.33 -13.11 2.19
C PHE A 48 14.91 -13.46 3.58
N LEU A 49 14.54 -12.73 4.62
CA LEU A 49 15.00 -13.00 5.99
C LEU A 49 14.32 -14.23 6.62
N GLU A 50 13.08 -14.52 6.24
CA GLU A 50 12.32 -15.70 6.70
C GLU A 50 12.81 -16.99 6.01
N ASP A 51 13.07 -16.94 4.70
CA ASP A 51 13.43 -18.10 3.87
C ASP A 51 14.87 -18.61 4.11
N GLU A 52 15.82 -17.74 4.49
CA GLU A 52 17.22 -18.12 4.73
C GLU A 52 17.48 -18.88 6.06
N GLY A 53 16.44 -19.49 6.65
CA GLY A 53 16.60 -20.41 7.79
C GLY A 53 16.98 -19.69 9.09
N ASN A 54 16.17 -18.71 9.50
CA ASN A 54 16.23 -18.08 10.82
C ASN A 54 17.56 -17.34 11.11
N LYS A 55 18.11 -16.65 10.10
CA LYS A 55 19.23 -15.73 10.36
C LYS A 55 18.70 -14.48 11.05
N SER A 56 19.22 -14.24 12.24
CA SER A 56 19.09 -13.04 13.07
C SER A 56 18.92 -11.74 12.25
N ILE A 57 18.23 -10.75 12.82
CA ILE A 57 18.09 -9.36 12.35
C ILE A 57 19.44 -8.74 11.85
N SER A 58 20.58 -9.32 12.26
CA SER A 58 21.93 -9.01 11.79
C SER A 58 22.30 -9.49 10.38
N SER A 59 21.40 -10.12 9.62
CA SER A 59 21.72 -10.57 8.26
C SER A 59 22.06 -9.39 7.36
N ILE A 60 23.26 -9.43 6.77
CA ILE A 60 23.74 -8.41 5.85
C ILE A 60 23.40 -8.84 4.43
N PHE A 61 22.74 -7.95 3.67
CA PHE A 61 22.33 -8.20 2.30
C PHE A 61 22.51 -6.96 1.42
N SER A 62 22.60 -7.16 0.12
CA SER A 62 22.61 -6.11 -0.90
C SER A 62 21.29 -6.07 -1.66
N SER A 63 21.06 -5.03 -2.46
CA SER A 63 19.89 -4.97 -3.36
C SER A 63 19.83 -6.15 -4.34
N LYS A 64 21.00 -6.71 -4.71
CA LYS A 64 21.07 -7.87 -5.60
C LYS A 64 20.65 -9.15 -4.91
N ASP A 65 21.00 -9.33 -3.65
CA ASP A 65 20.64 -10.54 -2.89
C ASP A 65 19.12 -10.63 -2.77
N ILE A 66 18.46 -9.50 -2.47
CA ILE A 66 16.99 -9.41 -2.44
C ILE A 66 16.39 -9.67 -3.82
N TRP A 67 16.90 -9.01 -4.87
CA TRP A 67 16.38 -9.17 -6.23
C TRP A 67 16.49 -10.63 -6.73
N PHE A 68 17.62 -11.31 -6.46
CA PHE A 68 17.84 -12.66 -6.95
C PHE A 68 17.27 -13.77 -6.06
N SER A 69 16.62 -13.42 -4.94
CA SER A 69 15.85 -14.36 -4.13
C SER A 69 14.74 -15.04 -4.93
N GLU A 70 14.39 -16.28 -4.58
CA GLU A 70 13.34 -17.03 -5.27
C GLU A 70 11.99 -16.32 -5.18
N TYR A 71 11.67 -15.79 -3.99
CA TYR A 71 10.46 -15.01 -3.75
C TYR A 71 10.36 -13.77 -4.66
N ALA A 72 11.44 -12.99 -4.79
CA ALA A 72 11.42 -11.79 -5.63
C ALA A 72 11.34 -12.13 -7.12
N LYS A 73 12.02 -13.19 -7.59
CA LYS A 73 11.96 -13.64 -8.98
C LYS A 73 10.53 -14.05 -9.39
N GLY A 74 9.83 -14.80 -8.53
CA GLY A 74 8.47 -15.25 -8.81
C GLY A 74 7.44 -14.11 -8.84
N ASN A 75 7.58 -13.12 -7.96
CA ASN A 75 6.57 -12.07 -7.78
C ASN A 75 6.88 -10.76 -8.52
N VAL A 76 8.13 -10.26 -8.46
CA VAL A 76 8.47 -8.92 -8.99
C VAL A 76 8.60 -8.93 -10.51
N GLU A 77 9.22 -9.96 -11.09
CA GLU A 77 9.36 -10.04 -12.54
C GLU A 77 7.99 -10.16 -13.23
N GLU A 78 7.06 -10.88 -12.62
CA GLU A 78 5.74 -11.08 -13.20
C GLU A 78 4.85 -9.84 -13.16
N ILE A 79 4.93 -9.06 -12.08
CA ILE A 79 4.09 -7.88 -11.85
C ILE A 79 4.56 -6.67 -12.67
N PHE A 80 5.89 -6.49 -12.78
CA PHE A 80 6.49 -5.26 -13.33
C PHE A 80 7.12 -5.43 -14.72
N LYS A 81 7.11 -6.63 -15.33
CA LYS A 81 7.44 -6.80 -16.75
C LYS A 81 6.33 -6.22 -17.62
N LYS A 82 6.51 -4.99 -18.10
CA LYS A 82 6.02 -4.66 -19.44
C LYS A 82 6.79 -5.52 -20.44
N ALA A 83 6.09 -6.19 -21.36
CA ALA A 83 6.72 -6.96 -22.43
C ALA A 83 7.79 -6.10 -23.14
N ASN A 84 8.94 -6.71 -23.45
CA ASN A 84 10.08 -6.14 -24.18
C ASN A 84 11.02 -5.19 -23.43
N VAL A 85 11.87 -5.74 -22.56
CA VAL A 85 13.23 -5.20 -22.42
C VAL A 85 14.22 -6.35 -22.18
N THR A 86 14.71 -6.98 -23.25
CA THR A 86 15.87 -7.87 -23.22
C THR A 86 17.13 -7.04 -23.44
N SER A 87 17.59 -6.28 -22.44
CA SER A 87 18.87 -5.58 -22.56
C SER A 87 19.50 -5.13 -21.23
N LYS A 88 20.73 -4.62 -21.30
CA LYS A 88 21.48 -3.99 -20.19
C LYS A 88 20.68 -2.86 -19.50
N SER A 89 19.71 -2.25 -20.18
CA SER A 89 18.80 -1.24 -19.61
C SER A 89 17.86 -1.82 -18.54
N SER A 90 17.41 -3.06 -18.68
CA SER A 90 16.56 -3.73 -17.70
C SER A 90 17.29 -3.93 -16.37
N LYS A 91 18.57 -4.33 -16.42
CA LYS A 91 19.39 -4.50 -15.21
C LYS A 91 19.53 -3.22 -14.39
N ASN A 92 19.74 -2.08 -15.06
CA ASN A 92 19.83 -0.79 -14.39
C ASN A 92 18.49 -0.33 -13.79
N GLU A 93 17.38 -0.70 -14.42
CA GLU A 93 16.04 -0.36 -13.94
C GLU A 93 15.66 -1.19 -12.70
N TYR A 94 15.97 -2.49 -12.70
CA TYR A 94 15.78 -3.35 -11.53
C TYR A 94 16.71 -2.96 -10.37
N ASP A 95 17.96 -2.60 -10.65
CA ASP A 95 18.85 -2.10 -9.60
C ASP A 95 18.25 -0.86 -8.93
N LYS A 96 17.71 0.09 -9.71
CA LYS A 96 16.99 1.25 -9.14
C LYS A 96 15.71 0.85 -8.41
N PHE A 97 14.95 -0.11 -8.93
CA PHE A 97 13.69 -0.56 -8.35
C PHE A 97 13.86 -1.04 -6.90
N PHE A 98 14.89 -1.85 -6.62
CA PHE A 98 15.19 -2.31 -5.27
C PHE A 98 16.01 -1.29 -4.47
N GLN A 99 17.05 -0.72 -5.07
CA GLN A 99 18.00 0.13 -4.35
C GLN A 99 17.37 1.43 -3.85
N GLN A 100 16.46 2.05 -4.60
CA GLN A 100 15.88 3.34 -4.19
C GLN A 100 15.00 3.22 -2.94
N PRO A 101 14.03 2.29 -2.84
CA PRO A 101 13.31 2.06 -1.58
C PRO A 101 14.23 1.64 -0.43
N MET A 102 15.24 0.81 -0.68
CA MET A 102 16.21 0.41 0.36
C MET A 102 17.02 1.61 0.89
N LYS A 103 17.40 2.55 0.00
CA LYS A 103 18.04 3.81 0.38
C LYS A 103 17.12 4.69 1.22
N LEU A 104 15.84 4.79 0.86
CA LEU A 104 14.84 5.47 1.67
C LEU A 104 14.70 4.83 3.06
N PHE A 105 14.57 3.51 3.13
CA PHE A 105 14.48 2.80 4.41
C PHE A 105 15.74 2.97 5.27
N ALA A 106 16.93 3.03 4.64
CA ALA A 106 18.17 3.31 5.33
C ALA A 106 18.26 4.75 5.85
N TYR A 107 17.77 5.72 5.08
CA TYR A 107 17.68 7.11 5.53
C TYR A 107 16.72 7.23 6.71
N ALA A 108 15.55 6.57 6.61
CA ALA A 108 14.54 6.50 7.67
C ALA A 108 15.01 5.76 8.94
N LYS A 109 16.16 5.06 8.90
CA LYS A 109 16.69 4.20 9.98
C LYS A 109 15.88 2.93 10.25
N ILE A 110 15.11 2.48 9.27
CA ILE A 110 14.49 1.14 9.26
C ILE A 110 15.54 0.10 8.86
N LEU A 111 16.41 0.46 7.92
CA LEU A 111 17.61 -0.28 7.60
C LEU A 111 18.84 0.51 8.07
N ASN A 112 19.93 -0.20 8.30
CA ASN A 112 21.26 0.39 8.32
C ASN A 112 21.89 0.21 6.94
N GLU A 113 22.70 1.17 6.51
CA GLU A 113 23.47 1.06 5.28
C GLU A 113 24.97 1.19 5.56
N THR A 114 25.73 0.20 5.11
CA THR A 114 27.20 0.23 5.11
C THR A 114 27.71 0.12 3.69
N LYS A 115 28.56 1.05 3.27
CA LYS A 115 29.19 1.01 1.94
C LYS A 115 30.52 0.27 2.00
N ILE A 116 30.64 -0.83 1.26
CA ILE A 116 31.89 -1.58 1.10
C ILE A 116 32.30 -1.54 -0.38
N GLY A 117 33.35 -0.77 -0.68
CA GLY A 117 33.76 -0.48 -2.06
C GLY A 117 32.64 0.21 -2.85
N GLN A 118 32.18 -0.44 -3.93
CA GLN A 118 31.07 0.04 -4.76
C GLN A 118 29.70 -0.54 -4.37
N ARG A 119 29.64 -1.44 -3.37
CA ARG A 119 28.41 -2.11 -2.97
C ARG A 119 27.83 -1.44 -1.72
N ASN A 120 26.52 -1.22 -1.74
CA ASN A 120 25.77 -0.84 -0.56
C ASN A 120 25.24 -2.13 0.07
N LEU A 121 25.59 -2.36 1.31
CA LEU A 121 25.11 -3.46 2.13
C LEU A 121 24.15 -2.91 3.18
N PHE A 122 23.17 -3.72 3.52
CA PHE A 122 22.08 -3.35 4.41
C PHE A 122 21.87 -4.44 5.45
N ASN A 123 21.39 -4.04 6.61
CA ASN A 123 20.81 -4.93 7.62
C ASN A 123 19.60 -4.24 8.23
N VAL A 124 18.69 -5.02 8.82
CA VAL A 124 17.46 -4.46 9.41
C VAL A 124 17.77 -3.84 10.77
N LEU A 125 17.25 -2.64 11.00
CA LEU A 125 17.26 -1.98 12.32
C LEU A 125 15.89 -2.06 13.00
N ASP A 126 14.80 -1.94 12.24
CA ASP A 126 13.45 -2.10 12.75
C ASP A 126 12.62 -3.04 11.85
N LEU A 127 12.58 -4.32 12.22
CA LEU A 127 11.84 -5.33 11.49
C LEU A 127 10.33 -5.11 11.56
N ARG A 128 9.83 -4.54 12.67
CA ARG A 128 8.40 -4.32 12.85
C ARG A 128 7.89 -3.26 11.88
N LEU A 129 8.61 -2.14 11.74
CA LEU A 129 8.23 -1.07 10.82
C LEU A 129 8.42 -1.51 9.36
N LEU A 130 9.43 -2.34 9.08
CA LEU A 130 9.58 -2.95 7.77
C LEU A 130 8.42 -3.87 7.42
N LYS A 131 8.02 -4.75 8.34
CA LYS A 131 6.84 -5.64 8.19
C LYS A 131 5.55 -4.84 8.02
N TYR A 132 5.39 -3.72 8.74
CA TYR A 132 4.26 -2.80 8.57
C TYR A 132 4.16 -2.23 7.14
N ILE A 133 5.27 -1.68 6.63
CA ILE A 133 5.34 -1.17 5.24
C ILE A 133 5.06 -2.29 4.25
N ALA A 134 5.55 -3.48 4.57
CA ALA A 134 5.33 -4.70 3.80
C ALA A 134 3.91 -5.25 3.91
N ILE A 135 2.92 -4.66 4.57
CA ILE A 135 1.56 -5.24 4.58
C ILE A 135 0.87 -5.00 3.23
N ALA A 136 0.72 -3.72 2.86
CA ALA A 136 0.06 -3.32 1.62
C ALA A 136 0.46 -1.88 1.25
N PRO A 137 0.24 -1.44 -0.01
CA PRO A 137 0.62 -0.10 -0.45
C PRO A 137 0.00 1.02 0.40
N LYS A 138 -1.17 0.82 1.00
CA LYS A 138 -1.81 1.78 1.91
C LYS A 138 -0.99 2.04 3.18
N TYR A 139 -0.36 1.00 3.74
CA TYR A 139 0.51 1.13 4.92
C TYR A 139 1.85 1.78 4.54
N ALA A 140 2.40 1.43 3.38
CA ALA A 140 3.56 2.12 2.83
C ALA A 140 3.28 3.61 2.57
N LEU A 141 2.10 3.95 2.03
CA LEU A 141 1.69 5.35 1.82
C LEU A 141 1.57 6.09 3.16
N HIS A 142 0.93 5.49 4.16
CA HIS A 142 0.80 6.08 5.48
C HIS A 142 2.16 6.37 6.11
N PHE A 143 3.09 5.41 6.06
CA PHE A 143 4.46 5.63 6.49
C PHE A 143 5.14 6.76 5.69
N LEU A 144 5.06 6.75 4.37
CA LEU A 144 5.66 7.77 3.51
C LEU A 144 5.16 9.17 3.86
N GLN A 145 3.86 9.34 4.08
CA GLN A 145 3.28 10.64 4.45
C GLN A 145 3.88 11.20 5.74
N ILE A 146 3.94 10.37 6.80
CA ILE A 146 4.50 10.79 8.09
C ILE A 146 6.01 11.05 7.98
N TYR A 147 6.73 10.14 7.32
CA TYR A 147 8.17 10.26 7.11
C TYR A 147 8.54 11.51 6.29
N ILE A 148 7.82 11.78 5.21
CA ILE A 148 8.04 12.96 4.37
C ILE A 148 7.81 14.24 5.17
N GLU A 149 6.70 14.35 5.91
CA GLU A 149 6.43 15.51 6.76
C GLU A 149 7.53 15.72 7.79
N LYS A 150 8.03 14.64 8.41
CA LYS A 150 9.15 14.72 9.36
C LYS A 150 10.43 15.23 8.72
N VAL A 151 10.82 14.72 7.55
CA VAL A 151 12.02 15.18 6.82
C VAL A 151 11.89 16.66 6.43
N LEU A 152 10.72 17.06 5.92
CA LEU A 152 10.44 18.46 5.58
C LEU A 152 10.48 19.36 6.81
N LYS A 153 9.97 18.89 7.96
CA LYS A 153 10.00 19.63 9.23
C LYS A 153 11.44 19.82 9.72
N ASP A 154 12.23 18.76 9.76
CA ASP A 154 13.63 18.82 10.21
C ASP A 154 14.52 19.65 9.29
N SER A 155 14.12 19.78 8.02
CA SER A 155 14.82 20.56 6.99
C SER A 155 14.27 21.98 6.80
N ASP A 156 13.38 22.44 7.68
CA ASP A 156 12.72 23.77 7.61
C ASP A 156 11.95 24.04 6.30
N LEU A 157 11.46 23.00 5.62
CA LEU A 157 10.68 23.09 4.39
C LEU A 157 9.18 22.92 4.60
N LEU A 158 8.73 22.39 5.74
CA LEU A 158 7.31 22.04 5.93
C LEU A 158 6.37 23.25 5.77
N ALA A 159 6.79 24.44 6.21
CA ALA A 159 5.97 25.66 6.13
C ALA A 159 5.58 26.03 4.68
N ILE A 160 6.49 25.91 3.72
CA ILE A 160 6.20 26.24 2.31
C ILE A 160 5.27 25.20 1.65
N PHE A 161 5.32 23.94 2.10
CA PHE A 161 4.37 22.92 1.66
C PHE A 161 2.98 23.19 2.25
N ASN A 162 2.89 23.50 3.55
CA ASN A 162 1.63 23.83 4.20
C ASN A 162 0.97 25.09 3.59
N ASN A 163 1.77 26.11 3.23
CA ASN A 163 1.26 27.28 2.52
C ASN A 163 0.57 26.91 1.19
N PHE A 164 1.19 26.01 0.41
CA PHE A 164 0.58 25.52 -0.82
C PHE A 164 -0.72 24.74 -0.55
N PHE A 165 -0.75 23.84 0.44
CA PHE A 165 -1.96 23.06 0.71
C PHE A 165 -3.12 23.91 1.26
N ASN A 166 -2.82 24.95 2.04
CA ASN A 166 -3.82 25.92 2.52
C ASN A 166 -4.35 26.83 1.40
N PHE A 167 -3.49 27.16 0.42
CA PHE A 167 -3.82 28.06 -0.67
C PHE A 167 -3.38 27.48 -2.03
N PRO A 168 -4.06 26.42 -2.52
CA PRO A 168 -3.62 25.70 -3.70
C PRO A 168 -3.85 26.52 -4.98
N ASN A 169 -2.80 27.14 -5.50
CA ASN A 169 -2.80 27.87 -6.76
C ASN A 169 -1.44 27.73 -7.47
N GLU A 170 -1.37 28.18 -8.73
CA GLU A 170 -0.17 28.03 -9.57
C GLU A 170 1.05 28.80 -9.03
N VAL A 171 0.83 29.95 -8.39
CA VAL A 171 1.90 30.75 -7.79
C VAL A 171 2.53 29.98 -6.62
N ASN A 172 1.72 29.58 -5.64
CA ASN A 172 2.17 28.85 -4.47
C ASN A 172 2.77 27.49 -4.84
N PHE A 173 2.21 26.78 -5.82
CA PHE A 173 2.79 25.53 -6.33
C PHE A 173 4.20 25.73 -6.90
N ASN A 174 4.38 26.75 -7.74
CA ASN A 174 5.67 27.04 -8.34
C ASN A 174 6.67 27.53 -7.30
N GLU A 175 6.24 28.29 -6.30
CA GLU A 175 7.07 28.70 -5.17
C GLU A 175 7.55 27.48 -4.38
N THR A 176 6.66 26.60 -3.92
CA THR A 176 7.02 25.35 -3.21
C THR A 176 7.99 24.49 -4.02
N LYS A 177 7.71 24.30 -5.32
CA LYS A 177 8.56 23.54 -6.24
C LYS A 177 9.96 24.16 -6.37
N ASN A 178 10.04 25.47 -6.59
CA ASN A 178 11.31 26.15 -6.80
C ASN A 178 12.13 26.21 -5.51
N THR A 179 11.50 26.47 -4.37
CA THR A 179 12.14 26.43 -3.05
C THR A 179 12.72 25.05 -2.76
N PHE A 180 11.95 23.99 -3.01
CA PHE A 180 12.44 22.62 -2.86
C PHE A 180 13.63 22.32 -3.79
N TYR A 181 13.56 22.74 -5.06
CA TYR A 181 14.65 22.52 -6.02
C TYR A 181 15.93 23.24 -5.62
N TYR A 182 15.81 24.51 -5.23
CA TYR A 182 16.94 25.31 -4.78
C TYR A 182 17.59 24.69 -3.55
N PHE A 183 16.78 24.40 -2.51
CA PHE A 183 17.24 23.76 -1.29
C PHE A 183 17.95 22.43 -1.56
N THR A 184 17.34 21.54 -2.36
CA THR A 184 17.92 20.22 -2.63
C THR A 184 19.25 20.33 -3.38
N LYS A 185 19.36 21.29 -4.30
CA LYS A 185 20.62 21.51 -5.03
C LYS A 185 21.72 22.13 -4.19
N GLU A 186 21.36 23.04 -3.30
CA GLU A 186 22.33 23.71 -2.42
C GLU A 186 22.94 22.73 -1.43
N TYR A 187 22.10 21.88 -0.83
CA TYR A 187 22.50 21.04 0.30
C TYR A 187 22.72 19.58 -0.07
N THR A 188 22.72 19.20 -1.35
CA THR A 188 22.99 17.82 -1.76
C THR A 188 23.73 17.74 -3.09
N ASN A 189 24.36 16.60 -3.35
CA ASN A 189 25.04 16.31 -4.62
C ASN A 189 24.08 15.84 -5.74
N ILE A 190 22.82 16.29 -5.74
CA ILE A 190 21.83 15.84 -6.72
C ILE A 190 22.22 16.24 -8.16
N GLY A 191 22.27 15.26 -9.06
CA GLY A 191 22.54 15.50 -10.48
C GLY A 191 23.98 15.89 -10.84
N SER A 192 24.97 15.70 -9.95
CA SER A 192 26.39 15.99 -10.22
C SER A 192 27.06 15.06 -11.26
N LYS A 193 26.35 14.06 -11.78
CA LYS A 193 26.83 13.22 -12.90
C LYS A 193 26.45 13.88 -14.22
N THR A 194 27.46 14.48 -14.87
CA THR A 194 27.43 15.01 -16.23
C THR A 194 26.76 14.05 -17.20
N SER A 195 25.79 14.56 -17.96
CA SER A 195 25.32 13.87 -19.18
C SER A 195 26.51 13.74 -20.12
N SER A 196 26.74 12.55 -20.66
CA SER A 196 27.90 12.20 -21.50
C SER A 196 28.01 12.99 -22.82
N ASN A 197 27.08 13.92 -23.09
CA ASN A 197 26.95 14.60 -24.37
C ASN A 197 27.02 16.14 -24.27
N ASN A 198 27.77 16.69 -23.31
CA ASN A 198 28.10 18.13 -23.22
C ASN A 198 26.91 19.10 -23.40
N THR A 199 25.69 18.64 -23.12
CA THR A 199 24.47 19.44 -23.24
C THR A 199 24.20 20.06 -21.87
N ILE A 200 24.18 21.39 -21.81
CA ILE A 200 23.85 22.20 -20.63
C ILE A 200 22.35 22.05 -20.32
N SER A 201 21.91 20.84 -19.99
CA SER A 201 20.66 20.65 -19.25
C SER A 201 21.02 20.89 -17.79
N LYS A 202 20.45 21.92 -17.12
CA LYS A 202 20.78 22.30 -15.74
C LYS A 202 20.86 21.04 -14.84
N PRO A 203 22.06 20.52 -14.50
CA PRO A 203 22.16 19.25 -13.80
C PRO A 203 21.44 19.35 -12.46
N GLY A 204 20.67 18.31 -12.12
CA GLY A 204 19.91 18.20 -10.87
C GLY A 204 18.43 18.58 -10.95
N TYR A 205 17.99 19.49 -11.83
CA TYR A 205 16.58 19.94 -11.86
C TYR A 205 15.60 18.84 -12.31
N VAL A 206 16.00 18.03 -13.30
CA VAL A 206 15.20 16.88 -13.77
C VAL A 206 15.00 15.86 -12.66
N GLU A 207 16.07 15.56 -11.91
CA GLU A 207 16.01 14.63 -10.78
C GLU A 207 15.19 15.23 -9.63
N CYS A 208 15.37 16.52 -9.32
CA CYS A 208 14.54 17.21 -8.33
C CYS A 208 13.05 17.12 -8.68
N GLY A 209 12.65 17.25 -9.95
CA GLY A 209 11.25 17.12 -10.35
C GLY A 209 10.68 15.72 -10.22
N ARG A 210 11.49 14.69 -10.50
CA ARG A 210 11.11 13.29 -10.27
C ARG A 210 10.88 13.03 -8.78
N ILE A 211 11.77 13.52 -7.93
CA ILE A 211 11.69 13.40 -6.47
C ILE A 211 10.51 14.21 -5.91
N PHE A 212 10.36 15.47 -6.33
CA PHE A 212 9.30 16.37 -5.87
C PHE A 212 7.91 15.78 -6.07
N THR A 213 7.68 15.10 -7.19
CA THR A 213 6.42 14.38 -7.45
C THR A 213 6.13 13.31 -6.38
N LYS A 214 7.17 12.62 -5.88
CA LYS A 214 7.05 11.59 -4.84
C LYS A 214 6.93 12.16 -3.42
N ILE A 215 7.08 13.47 -3.27
CA ILE A 215 6.89 14.20 -2.02
C ILE A 215 5.51 14.86 -2.02
N ILE A 216 5.24 15.72 -3.00
CA ILE A 216 4.05 16.57 -2.99
C ILE A 216 2.75 15.78 -3.22
N ASN A 217 2.77 14.72 -4.05
CA ASN A 217 1.53 13.98 -4.34
C ASN A 217 1.04 13.12 -3.16
N PRO A 218 1.90 12.37 -2.43
CA PRO A 218 1.45 11.70 -1.21
C PRO A 218 0.85 12.64 -0.16
N LEU A 219 1.44 13.84 -0.01
CA LEU A 219 0.93 14.88 0.89
C LEU A 219 -0.35 15.53 0.35
N ALA A 220 -0.45 15.76 -0.95
CA ALA A 220 -1.66 16.29 -1.58
C ALA A 220 -2.85 15.33 -1.38
N PHE A 221 -2.63 14.01 -1.54
CA PHE A 221 -3.65 13.01 -1.24
C PHE A 221 -4.07 13.04 0.24
N LYS A 222 -3.10 13.17 1.17
CA LYS A 222 -3.40 13.31 2.60
C LYS A 222 -4.27 14.53 2.92
N ASN A 223 -4.04 15.64 2.23
CA ASN A 223 -4.72 16.92 2.43
C ASN A 223 -5.95 17.10 1.50
N ASP A 224 -6.39 16.05 0.80
CA ASP A 224 -7.49 16.12 -0.17
C ASP A 224 -7.36 17.30 -1.17
N SER A 225 -6.14 17.49 -1.68
CA SER A 225 -5.72 18.68 -2.45
C SER A 225 -5.17 18.32 -3.84
N VAL A 226 -4.94 19.35 -4.64
CA VAL A 226 -4.20 19.26 -5.92
C VAL A 226 -2.71 19.08 -5.64
N GLY A 227 -1.99 18.52 -6.61
CA GLY A 227 -0.56 18.23 -6.54
C GLY A 227 0.13 18.50 -7.86
N THR A 228 0.99 17.60 -8.33
CA THR A 228 1.70 17.72 -9.61
C THR A 228 1.35 16.60 -10.59
N LYS A 229 1.12 16.99 -11.84
CA LYS A 229 1.03 16.10 -13.01
C LYS A 229 1.91 16.67 -14.11
N ASN A 230 2.86 15.87 -14.61
CA ASN A 230 3.83 16.29 -15.63
C ASN A 230 4.63 17.56 -15.26
N GLY A 231 4.91 17.75 -13.96
CA GLY A 231 5.68 18.91 -13.46
C GLY A 231 4.90 20.23 -13.33
N LYS A 232 3.58 20.19 -13.60
CA LYS A 232 2.65 21.32 -13.46
C LYS A 232 1.61 21.00 -12.39
N LEU A 233 0.96 22.04 -11.86
CA LEU A 233 -0.17 21.89 -10.95
C LEU A 233 -1.24 20.98 -11.58
N SER A 234 -1.72 20.00 -10.83
CA SER A 234 -2.78 19.11 -11.31
C SER A 234 -4.11 19.87 -11.38
N ARG A 235 -4.92 19.58 -12.42
CA ARG A 235 -6.26 20.17 -12.57
C ARG A 235 -7.28 19.62 -11.58
N LYS A 236 -7.09 18.36 -11.19
CA LYS A 236 -7.93 17.63 -10.22
C LYS A 236 -7.10 17.29 -8.99
N LYS A 237 -7.79 16.99 -7.89
CA LYS A 237 -7.18 16.46 -6.66
C LYS A 237 -6.41 15.18 -6.96
N ILE A 238 -5.35 14.95 -6.19
CA ILE A 238 -4.57 13.71 -6.32
C ILE A 238 -5.38 12.56 -5.73
N THR A 239 -5.58 11.51 -6.50
CA THR A 239 -6.22 10.25 -6.09
C THR A 239 -5.18 9.21 -5.67
N TYR A 240 -5.61 8.17 -4.98
CA TYR A 240 -4.73 7.13 -4.45
C TYR A 240 -3.93 6.41 -5.56
N ASP A 241 -4.55 6.16 -6.71
CA ASP A 241 -3.92 5.45 -7.83
C ASP A 241 -2.90 6.29 -8.59
N MET A 242 -3.08 7.62 -8.63
CA MET A 242 -2.05 8.53 -9.16
C MET A 242 -0.70 8.40 -8.43
N LEU A 243 -0.67 7.84 -7.22
CA LEU A 243 0.54 7.64 -6.41
C LEU A 243 1.33 6.39 -6.80
N MET A 244 0.68 5.39 -7.40
CA MET A 244 1.27 4.08 -7.67
C MET A 244 2.25 4.12 -8.85
N TYR A 245 3.22 3.20 -8.84
CA TYR A 245 4.13 2.98 -9.96
C TYR A 245 3.45 2.16 -11.05
N ASN A 246 2.80 1.06 -10.64
CA ASN A 246 1.88 0.32 -11.48
C ASN A 246 0.56 1.05 -11.53
N ARG A 247 0.55 2.15 -12.28
CA ARG A 247 -0.72 2.77 -12.67
C ARG A 247 -1.40 1.85 -13.64
N ASP A 248 -2.36 1.13 -13.12
CA ASP A 248 -3.41 0.63 -13.95
C ASP A 248 -4.38 1.78 -14.19
N ASN A 249 -4.73 2.05 -15.44
CA ASN A 249 -5.56 3.21 -15.80
C ASN A 249 -7.00 3.14 -15.23
N PHE A 250 -7.40 2.12 -14.46
CA PHE A 250 -8.80 1.89 -14.08
C PHE A 250 -9.29 2.67 -12.85
N ARG A 251 -8.43 3.01 -11.87
CA ARG A 251 -8.90 3.65 -10.61
C ARG A 251 -9.29 5.13 -10.78
N ASP A 252 -8.47 5.90 -11.50
CA ASP A 252 -8.78 7.28 -11.94
C ASP A 252 -10.11 7.36 -12.72
N ILE A 253 -10.59 6.25 -13.28
CA ILE A 253 -11.76 6.23 -14.15
C ILE A 253 -13.07 6.11 -13.35
N TYR A 254 -13.15 5.34 -12.26
CA TYR A 254 -14.40 5.29 -11.46
C TYR A 254 -14.79 6.64 -10.85
N SER A 255 -13.84 7.56 -10.69
CA SER A 255 -14.11 8.94 -10.30
C SER A 255 -14.90 9.72 -11.35
N GLU A 256 -14.85 9.28 -12.62
CA GLU A 256 -15.53 9.84 -13.78
C GLU A 256 -16.76 9.01 -14.20
N LYS A 257 -17.09 7.95 -13.46
CA LYS A 257 -18.28 7.11 -13.73
C LYS A 257 -19.56 7.93 -13.55
N PRO A 258 -20.42 8.02 -14.59
CA PRO A 258 -21.76 8.58 -14.45
C PRO A 258 -22.58 7.84 -13.38
N LYS A 259 -23.38 8.56 -12.59
CA LYS A 259 -24.16 7.96 -11.48
C LYS A 259 -25.20 6.95 -11.98
N ASP A 260 -25.69 7.14 -13.19
CA ASP A 260 -26.68 6.33 -13.89
C ASP A 260 -26.10 5.10 -14.59
N MET A 261 -24.78 4.93 -14.59
CA MET A 261 -24.11 3.78 -15.22
C MET A 261 -23.61 2.78 -14.18
N SER A 262 -23.79 1.48 -14.43
CA SER A 262 -23.20 0.45 -13.57
C SER A 262 -21.67 0.44 -13.73
N ARG A 263 -20.92 0.07 -12.67
CA ARG A 263 -19.44 0.00 -12.71
C ARG A 263 -18.95 -0.90 -13.84
N LYS A 264 -19.63 -2.04 -14.04
CA LYS A 264 -19.31 -3.06 -15.05
C LYS A 264 -19.56 -2.58 -16.48
N ASP A 265 -20.63 -1.84 -16.71
CA ASP A 265 -20.92 -1.27 -18.04
C ASP A 265 -19.93 -0.16 -18.39
N TYR A 266 -19.52 0.61 -17.39
CA TYR A 266 -18.51 1.65 -17.57
C TYR A 266 -17.12 1.08 -17.83
N GLU A 267 -16.71 0.01 -17.15
CA GLU A 267 -15.47 -0.74 -17.41
C GLU A 267 -15.40 -1.28 -18.85
N ASN A 268 -16.52 -1.81 -19.36
CA ASN A 268 -16.60 -2.30 -20.73
C ASN A 268 -16.48 -1.15 -21.76
N SER A 269 -16.85 0.08 -21.39
CA SER A 269 -16.80 1.24 -22.29
C SER A 269 -15.40 1.84 -22.50
N ILE A 270 -14.42 1.47 -21.66
CA ILE A 270 -13.08 2.09 -21.59
C ILE A 270 -11.93 1.16 -22.02
N GLU A 271 -12.22 -0.07 -22.50
CA GLU A 271 -11.25 -1.08 -22.97
C GLU A 271 -10.00 -1.23 -22.07
N LEU A 272 -10.19 -1.36 -20.76
CA LEU A 272 -9.08 -1.52 -19.82
C LEU A 272 -8.79 -2.97 -19.45
N SER A 273 -7.50 -3.32 -19.45
CA SER A 273 -7.01 -4.58 -18.90
C SER A 273 -6.37 -4.34 -17.53
N PRO A 274 -6.97 -4.76 -16.40
CA PRO A 274 -6.35 -4.68 -15.09
C PRO A 274 -5.06 -5.52 -15.02
N ASN A 275 -4.06 -5.10 -14.23
CA ASN A 275 -2.87 -5.93 -13.97
C ASN A 275 -3.23 -7.08 -13.03
N LYS A 276 -3.83 -8.13 -13.60
CA LYS A 276 -4.27 -9.33 -12.88
C LYS A 276 -3.18 -9.95 -12.00
N LYS A 277 -1.91 -9.83 -12.40
CA LYS A 277 -0.77 -10.37 -11.65
C LYS A 277 -0.51 -9.57 -10.38
N TYR A 278 -0.55 -8.24 -10.46
CA TYR A 278 -0.44 -7.37 -9.29
C TYR A 278 -1.55 -7.64 -8.28
N TYR A 279 -2.78 -7.81 -8.77
CA TYR A 279 -3.92 -8.14 -7.92
C TYR A 279 -3.80 -9.50 -7.25
N LYS A 280 -3.43 -10.52 -8.01
CA LYS A 280 -3.20 -11.87 -7.46
C LYS A 280 -2.13 -11.88 -6.38
N TYR A 281 -1.03 -11.17 -6.60
CA TYR A 281 0.03 -11.01 -5.61
C TYR A 281 -0.48 -10.29 -4.35
N SER A 282 -1.14 -9.13 -4.51
CA SER A 282 -1.65 -8.34 -3.38
C SER A 282 -2.71 -9.11 -2.58
N SER A 283 -3.59 -9.84 -3.27
CA SER A 283 -4.57 -10.77 -2.71
C SER A 283 -3.90 -11.89 -1.91
N SER A 284 -2.90 -12.58 -2.48
CA SER A 284 -2.18 -13.67 -1.82
C SER A 284 -1.49 -13.19 -0.54
N LYS A 285 -0.91 -12.00 -0.61
CA LYS A 285 -0.26 -11.32 0.52
C LYS A 285 -1.24 -10.96 1.64
N ALA A 286 -2.40 -10.39 1.29
CA ALA A 286 -3.45 -10.07 2.25
C ALA A 286 -3.99 -11.34 2.94
N LYS A 287 -4.16 -12.44 2.21
CA LYS A 287 -4.52 -13.75 2.78
C LYS A 287 -3.47 -14.27 3.74
N GLN A 288 -2.20 -14.19 3.38
CA GLN A 288 -1.11 -14.61 4.27
C GLN A 288 -1.12 -13.78 5.55
N PHE A 289 -1.29 -12.46 5.45
CA PHE A 289 -1.39 -11.58 6.62
C PHE A 289 -2.53 -11.98 7.56
N ILE A 290 -3.75 -12.21 7.04
CA ILE A 290 -4.88 -12.66 7.88
C ILE A 290 -4.60 -14.03 8.49
N ARG A 291 -3.99 -14.96 7.75
CA ARG A 291 -3.62 -16.28 8.27
C ARG A 291 -2.69 -16.15 9.48
N ASP A 292 -1.63 -15.36 9.35
CA ASP A 292 -0.63 -15.18 10.40
C ASP A 292 -1.25 -14.47 11.62
N PHE A 293 -2.04 -13.41 11.39
CA PHE A 293 -2.75 -12.71 12.46
C PHE A 293 -3.73 -13.63 13.19
N ASN A 294 -4.51 -14.43 12.45
CA ASN A 294 -5.48 -15.34 13.03
C ASN A 294 -4.80 -16.42 13.87
N ALA A 295 -3.67 -16.96 13.39
CA ALA A 295 -2.86 -17.92 14.15
C ALA A 295 -2.29 -17.31 15.44
N GLU A 296 -1.82 -16.06 15.39
CA GLU A 296 -1.18 -15.38 16.54
C GLU A 296 -2.19 -14.88 17.60
N TYR A 297 -3.33 -14.33 17.18
CA TYR A 297 -4.24 -13.60 18.08
C TYR A 297 -5.61 -14.27 18.30
N ARG A 298 -5.93 -15.31 17.54
CA ARG A 298 -7.25 -15.95 17.55
C ARG A 298 -7.14 -17.48 17.55
N ASP A 299 -5.99 -18.00 17.97
CA ASP A 299 -5.67 -19.43 18.03
C ASP A 299 -5.94 -20.19 16.72
N GLY A 300 -5.89 -19.49 15.58
CA GLY A 300 -6.19 -20.06 14.27
C GLY A 300 -7.66 -20.46 14.06
N MET A 301 -8.60 -20.03 14.91
CA MET A 301 -10.01 -20.44 14.85
C MET A 301 -10.79 -19.77 13.72
N THR A 302 -11.94 -20.35 13.36
CA THR A 302 -12.87 -19.75 12.37
C THR A 302 -13.49 -18.43 12.88
N GLU A 303 -13.59 -17.45 11.98
CA GLU A 303 -14.36 -16.23 12.21
C GLU A 303 -15.87 -16.51 12.14
N LEU A 304 -16.29 -17.55 11.39
CA LEU A 304 -17.69 -17.91 11.23
C LEU A 304 -18.13 -18.84 12.38
N LEU A 305 -18.75 -18.23 13.39
CA LEU A 305 -19.15 -18.89 14.64
C LEU A 305 -20.48 -19.64 14.52
N GLU A 306 -20.53 -20.69 13.72
CA GLU A 306 -21.65 -21.65 13.73
C GLU A 306 -21.48 -22.68 14.86
N HIS A 307 -22.56 -23.03 15.56
CA HIS A 307 -22.55 -23.83 16.79
C HIS A 307 -21.75 -25.15 16.71
N ASP A 308 -21.62 -25.73 15.52
CA ASP A 308 -20.94 -26.99 15.25
C ASP A 308 -19.46 -26.86 14.88
N GLU A 309 -18.99 -25.66 14.48
CA GLU A 309 -17.63 -25.46 13.95
C GLU A 309 -16.81 -24.38 14.68
N GLN A 310 -17.37 -23.75 15.72
CA GLN A 310 -16.76 -22.68 16.52
C GLN A 310 -15.37 -23.02 17.13
N HIS A 311 -15.02 -24.30 17.25
CA HIS A 311 -13.76 -24.76 17.83
C HIS A 311 -12.81 -25.41 16.80
N ILE A 312 -13.07 -25.21 15.50
CA ILE A 312 -12.29 -25.81 14.42
C ILE A 312 -11.32 -24.77 13.83
N GLN A 313 -10.11 -25.25 13.53
CA GLN A 313 -9.06 -24.46 12.90
C GLN A 313 -9.47 -23.98 11.49
N ALA A 314 -9.29 -22.69 11.25
CA ALA A 314 -9.47 -22.03 9.97
C ALA A 314 -8.25 -22.24 9.07
N LEU A 315 -8.33 -23.25 8.20
CA LEU A 315 -7.27 -23.53 7.23
C LEU A 315 -7.38 -22.63 5.98
N HIS A 316 -8.52 -22.01 5.73
CA HIS A 316 -8.76 -21.20 4.53
C HIS A 316 -8.99 -19.73 4.87
N MET A 317 -8.25 -18.87 4.17
CA MET A 317 -8.50 -17.43 4.13
C MET A 317 -9.29 -17.14 2.86
N HIS A 318 -10.60 -17.00 3.02
CA HIS A 318 -11.56 -16.92 1.92
C HIS A 318 -11.95 -15.48 1.64
N HIS A 319 -12.20 -15.15 0.37
CA HIS A 319 -12.72 -13.83 0.02
C HIS A 319 -14.24 -13.82 0.10
N ILE A 320 -14.80 -12.96 0.94
CA ILE A 320 -16.26 -12.79 1.06
C ILE A 320 -16.86 -12.41 -0.31
N PHE A 321 -16.24 -11.44 -0.99
CA PHE A 321 -16.47 -11.12 -2.38
C PHE A 321 -15.32 -11.69 -3.25
N PRO A 322 -15.60 -12.66 -4.15
CA PRO A 322 -14.54 -13.44 -4.79
C PRO A 322 -13.64 -12.63 -5.71
N GLU A 323 -12.33 -12.86 -5.61
CA GLU A 323 -11.27 -12.19 -6.38
C GLU A 323 -11.49 -12.22 -7.91
N SER A 324 -12.09 -13.29 -8.43
CA SER A 324 -12.38 -13.43 -9.87
C SER A 324 -13.40 -12.40 -10.38
N LYS A 325 -14.30 -11.93 -9.52
CA LYS A 325 -15.33 -10.93 -9.83
C LYS A 325 -14.96 -9.53 -9.35
N PHE A 326 -14.18 -9.43 -8.26
CA PHE A 326 -13.85 -8.18 -7.60
C PHE A 326 -12.35 -8.06 -7.27
N PRO A 327 -11.46 -8.08 -8.28
CA PRO A 327 -10.01 -7.99 -8.05
C PRO A 327 -9.59 -6.69 -7.34
N GLU A 328 -10.34 -5.60 -7.50
CA GLU A 328 -10.07 -4.26 -6.94
C GLU A 328 -10.11 -4.20 -5.42
N ILE A 329 -10.91 -5.08 -4.80
CA ILE A 329 -11.11 -5.19 -3.36
C ILE A 329 -10.54 -6.49 -2.78
N ALA A 330 -9.83 -7.28 -3.59
CA ALA A 330 -9.31 -8.58 -3.17
C ALA A 330 -8.16 -8.50 -2.15
N ASP A 331 -7.48 -7.35 -2.05
CA ASP A 331 -6.39 -7.07 -1.10
C ASP A 331 -6.87 -6.35 0.18
N TYR A 332 -8.18 -6.11 0.31
CA TYR A 332 -8.75 -5.58 1.54
C TYR A 332 -8.85 -6.68 2.58
N LEU A 333 -8.27 -6.42 3.76
CA LEU A 333 -8.34 -7.32 4.91
C LEU A 333 -9.80 -7.53 5.34
N GLU A 334 -10.61 -6.49 5.15
CA GLU A 334 -12.04 -6.46 5.40
C GLU A 334 -12.85 -7.37 4.45
N ASN A 335 -12.27 -7.79 3.33
CA ASN A 335 -12.89 -8.73 2.37
C ASN A 335 -12.42 -10.18 2.57
N ILE A 336 -11.55 -10.47 3.54
CA ILE A 336 -10.99 -11.81 3.77
C ILE A 336 -11.50 -12.34 5.10
N ILE A 337 -12.00 -13.56 5.14
CA ILE A 337 -12.52 -14.23 6.33
C ILE A 337 -11.81 -15.58 6.55
N ALA A 338 -11.40 -15.85 7.79
CA ALA A 338 -10.83 -17.12 8.20
C ALA A 338 -11.95 -18.15 8.42
N ILE A 339 -11.94 -19.25 7.67
CA ILE A 339 -12.97 -20.30 7.72
C ILE A 339 -12.37 -21.70 7.66
N THR A 340 -13.14 -22.69 8.08
CA THR A 340 -12.78 -24.11 8.01
C THR A 340 -12.89 -24.63 6.55
N PRO A 341 -12.30 -25.80 6.25
CA PRO A 341 -12.54 -26.48 4.98
C PRO A 341 -13.99 -26.82 4.70
N ASN A 342 -14.76 -27.22 5.72
CA ASN A 342 -16.17 -27.55 5.58
C ASN A 342 -17.01 -26.31 5.25
N GLN A 343 -16.79 -25.22 5.98
CA GLN A 343 -17.42 -23.92 5.67
C GLN A 343 -17.09 -23.47 4.24
N HIS A 344 -15.86 -23.66 3.78
CA HIS A 344 -15.47 -23.27 2.44
C HIS A 344 -16.16 -24.11 1.34
N TYR A 345 -16.05 -25.45 1.42
CA TYR A 345 -16.42 -26.34 0.32
C TYR A 345 -17.85 -26.86 0.37
N VAL A 346 -18.47 -26.89 1.55
CA VAL A 346 -19.84 -27.41 1.72
C VAL A 346 -20.84 -26.27 1.79
N ARG A 347 -20.50 -25.20 2.51
CA ARG A 347 -21.40 -24.08 2.81
C ARG A 347 -21.30 -22.97 1.76
N ILE A 348 -20.11 -22.39 1.59
CA ILE A 348 -19.90 -21.23 0.71
C ILE A 348 -19.96 -21.59 -0.78
N HIS A 349 -19.41 -22.75 -1.15
CA HIS A 349 -19.41 -23.25 -2.53
C HIS A 349 -20.14 -24.61 -2.62
N PRO A 350 -21.48 -24.65 -2.56
CA PRO A 350 -22.23 -25.89 -2.62
C PRO A 350 -21.80 -26.74 -3.83
N MET A 351 -21.54 -28.02 -3.62
CA MET A 351 -21.05 -28.96 -4.65
C MET A 351 -19.67 -28.62 -5.24
N ASN A 352 -18.77 -27.94 -4.50
CA ASN A 352 -17.44 -27.53 -4.96
C ASN A 352 -17.44 -26.58 -6.18
N LYS A 353 -18.54 -25.87 -6.42
CA LYS A 353 -18.60 -24.84 -7.46
C LYS A 353 -17.94 -23.54 -6.98
N THR A 354 -16.61 -23.50 -7.01
CA THR A 354 -15.80 -22.36 -6.53
C THR A 354 -16.04 -21.03 -7.26
N ASN A 355 -16.81 -21.03 -8.36
CA ASN A 355 -17.17 -19.84 -9.12
C ASN A 355 -18.44 -19.13 -8.62
N GLU A 356 -19.22 -19.76 -7.75
CA GLU A 356 -20.49 -19.28 -7.22
C GLU A 356 -20.42 -19.25 -5.69
N VAL A 357 -20.77 -18.11 -5.09
CA VAL A 357 -20.86 -17.97 -3.63
C VAL A 357 -22.34 -18.02 -3.27
N ASP A 358 -22.71 -18.89 -2.34
CA ASP A 358 -24.06 -18.92 -1.80
C ASP A 358 -24.41 -17.58 -1.14
N SER A 359 -25.54 -17.00 -1.54
CA SER A 359 -25.94 -15.65 -1.13
C SER A 359 -26.19 -15.57 0.38
N PHE A 360 -26.76 -16.61 0.98
CA PHE A 360 -27.02 -16.67 2.42
C PHE A 360 -25.71 -16.79 3.21
N TYR A 361 -24.79 -17.65 2.78
CA TYR A 361 -23.48 -17.76 3.44
C TYR A 361 -22.60 -16.52 3.23
N GLN A 362 -22.68 -15.84 2.09
CA GLN A 362 -22.01 -14.55 1.91
C GLN A 362 -22.51 -13.51 2.93
N TYR A 363 -23.83 -13.45 3.14
CA TYR A 363 -24.43 -12.62 4.17
C TYR A 363 -23.89 -12.98 5.57
N LEU A 364 -23.88 -14.27 5.93
CA LEU A 364 -23.34 -14.71 7.23
C LEU A 364 -21.87 -14.32 7.42
N CYS A 365 -21.05 -14.47 6.38
CA CYS A 365 -19.66 -14.01 6.38
C CYS A 365 -19.55 -12.50 6.62
N LEU A 366 -20.41 -11.68 6.00
CA LEU A 366 -20.41 -10.22 6.22
C LEU A 366 -20.82 -9.85 7.64
N ILE A 367 -21.82 -10.53 8.22
CA ILE A 367 -22.24 -10.31 9.62
C ILE A 367 -21.10 -10.68 10.58
N SER A 368 -20.53 -11.88 10.42
CA SER A 368 -19.38 -12.33 11.22
C SER A 368 -18.20 -11.35 11.07
N LYS A 369 -17.92 -10.90 9.85
CA LYS A 369 -16.83 -9.95 9.60
C LYS A 369 -17.07 -8.62 10.28
N ALA A 370 -18.30 -8.10 10.26
CA ALA A 370 -18.67 -6.89 10.99
C ALA A 370 -18.35 -7.02 12.49
N ASP A 371 -18.70 -8.15 13.10
CA ASP A 371 -18.41 -8.44 14.51
C ASP A 371 -16.91 -8.56 14.79
N ARG A 372 -16.15 -9.22 13.90
CA ARG A 372 -14.68 -9.35 14.02
C ARG A 372 -13.95 -8.03 13.85
N ILE A 373 -14.46 -7.14 13.01
CA ILE A 373 -13.94 -5.79 12.86
C ILE A 373 -14.24 -5.00 14.13
N LYS A 374 -15.48 -5.03 14.64
CA LYS A 374 -15.84 -4.37 15.88
C LYS A 374 -14.94 -4.81 17.04
N GLU A 375 -14.82 -6.12 17.25
CA GLU A 375 -13.97 -6.73 18.27
C GLU A 375 -12.52 -6.23 18.16
N ASN A 376 -11.94 -6.24 16.96
CA ASN A 376 -10.56 -5.79 16.76
C ASN A 376 -10.36 -4.28 16.98
N LEU A 377 -11.36 -3.45 16.68
CA LEU A 377 -11.29 -2.00 16.87
C LEU A 377 -11.51 -1.59 18.35
N GLU A 378 -12.26 -2.40 19.11
CA GLU A 378 -12.54 -2.17 20.53
C GLU A 378 -11.49 -2.82 21.46
N ASN A 379 -10.75 -3.81 20.96
CA ASN A 379 -9.79 -4.57 21.75
C ASN A 379 -8.38 -3.95 21.72
N ASN A 380 -8.05 -3.20 22.77
CA ASN A 380 -6.74 -2.57 22.93
C ASN A 380 -5.57 -3.55 23.22
N SER A 381 -5.86 -4.82 23.51
CA SER A 381 -4.82 -5.83 23.80
C SER A 381 -4.31 -6.56 22.57
N ILE A 382 -5.01 -6.45 21.43
CA ILE A 382 -4.59 -7.03 20.16
C ILE A 382 -4.29 -5.94 19.14
N GLU A 383 -3.60 -6.33 18.09
CA GLU A 383 -3.21 -5.46 16.99
C GLU A 383 -4.42 -5.02 16.17
N THR A 384 -4.63 -3.71 16.01
CA THR A 384 -5.70 -3.15 15.17
C THR A 384 -5.34 -3.28 13.70
N ILE A 385 -6.02 -4.18 12.98
CA ILE A 385 -5.76 -4.49 11.57
C ILE A 385 -6.85 -4.01 10.61
N TYR A 386 -8.07 -3.84 11.11
CA TYR A 386 -9.21 -3.46 10.29
C TYR A 386 -9.52 -1.97 10.35
N ASP A 387 -10.34 -1.53 9.41
CA ASP A 387 -10.87 -0.18 9.35
C ASP A 387 -12.36 -0.21 8.95
N PHE A 388 -13.20 0.46 9.75
CA PHE A 388 -14.64 0.51 9.52
C PHE A 388 -15.00 1.09 8.15
N GLN A 389 -14.34 2.18 7.74
CA GLN A 389 -14.65 2.84 6.46
C GLN A 389 -14.21 1.97 5.28
N LYS A 390 -13.10 1.23 5.42
CA LYS A 390 -12.69 0.26 4.40
C LYS A 390 -13.68 -0.88 4.26
N PHE A 391 -14.26 -1.35 5.35
CA PHE A 391 -15.31 -2.37 5.29
C PHE A 391 -16.56 -1.84 4.58
N MET A 392 -16.98 -0.60 4.89
CA MET A 392 -18.09 0.04 4.18
C MET A 392 -17.80 0.20 2.68
N TYR A 393 -16.58 0.59 2.33
CA TYR A 393 -16.14 0.66 0.95
C TYR A 393 -16.19 -0.70 0.24
N VAL A 394 -15.71 -1.78 0.88
CA VAL A 394 -15.76 -3.14 0.32
C VAL A 394 -17.19 -3.55 0.00
N ILE A 395 -18.13 -3.35 0.94
CA ILE A 395 -19.54 -3.70 0.76
C ILE A 395 -20.18 -2.84 -0.35
N SER A 396 -20.00 -1.52 -0.26
CA SER A 396 -20.52 -0.55 -1.24
C SER A 396 -20.01 -0.85 -2.66
N PHE A 397 -18.73 -1.20 -2.77
CA PHE A 397 -18.10 -1.54 -4.04
C PHE A 397 -18.75 -2.77 -4.66
N ALA A 398 -18.86 -3.85 -3.89
CA ALA A 398 -19.32 -5.14 -4.38
C ALA A 398 -20.84 -5.21 -4.63
N LEU A 399 -21.64 -4.54 -3.80
CA LEU A 399 -23.10 -4.49 -3.94
C LEU A 399 -23.58 -3.35 -4.85
N ASN A 400 -22.68 -2.46 -5.28
CA ASN A 400 -23.01 -1.26 -6.07
C ASN A 400 -24.08 -0.38 -5.40
N ASP A 401 -23.89 -0.14 -4.10
CA ASP A 401 -24.79 0.64 -3.24
C ASP A 401 -23.94 1.63 -2.42
N ASP A 402 -23.99 2.91 -2.81
CA ASP A 402 -23.20 3.97 -2.18
C ASP A 402 -23.78 4.42 -0.82
N ASP A 403 -25.03 4.08 -0.50
CA ASP A 403 -25.66 4.43 0.79
C ASP A 403 -24.96 3.70 1.96
N TYR A 404 -24.13 2.67 1.70
CA TYR A 404 -23.27 2.06 2.71
C TYR A 404 -22.17 3.02 3.20
N LEU A 405 -21.74 3.96 2.37
CA LEU A 405 -20.72 4.96 2.71
C LEU A 405 -21.29 6.07 3.61
N GLU A 406 -22.62 6.20 3.66
CA GLU A 406 -23.33 7.18 4.48
C GLU A 406 -23.62 6.68 5.90
N ILE A 407 -23.37 5.39 6.18
CA ILE A 407 -23.54 4.82 7.52
C ILE A 407 -22.57 5.49 8.49
N ASN A 408 -23.11 5.95 9.62
CA ASN A 408 -22.32 6.59 10.68
C ASN A 408 -21.17 5.68 11.13
N LYS A 409 -20.01 6.30 11.39
CA LYS A 409 -18.81 5.56 11.81
C LYS A 409 -19.11 4.71 13.05
N TYR A 410 -18.77 3.42 12.97
CA TYR A 410 -18.98 2.41 14.02
C TYR A 410 -20.45 2.03 14.29
N ASP A 411 -21.40 2.41 13.43
CA ASP A 411 -22.80 1.97 13.56
C ASP A 411 -23.00 0.56 12.97
N TYR A 412 -22.49 -0.45 13.67
CA TYR A 412 -22.56 -1.86 13.23
C TYR A 412 -23.99 -2.40 13.16
N GLU A 413 -24.92 -1.86 13.95
CA GLU A 413 -26.32 -2.28 13.90
C GLU A 413 -26.99 -1.80 12.61
N ALA A 414 -26.74 -0.55 12.19
CA ALA A 414 -27.18 -0.07 10.87
C ALA A 414 -26.58 -0.89 9.72
N VAL A 415 -25.28 -1.25 9.82
CA VAL A 415 -24.62 -2.13 8.84
C VAL A 415 -25.34 -3.47 8.72
N LYS A 416 -25.58 -4.15 9.84
CA LYS A 416 -26.23 -5.46 9.87
C LYS A 416 -27.68 -5.38 9.38
N ALA A 417 -28.43 -4.36 9.79
CA ALA A 417 -29.80 -4.14 9.33
C ALA A 417 -29.85 -3.94 7.80
N LYS A 418 -28.93 -3.14 7.26
CA LYS A 418 -28.87 -2.89 5.82
C LYS A 418 -28.41 -4.12 5.02
N LEU A 419 -27.43 -4.88 5.52
CA LEU A 419 -27.05 -6.17 4.94
C LEU A 419 -28.24 -7.13 4.89
N LYS A 420 -29.04 -7.19 5.98
CA LYS A 420 -30.24 -8.03 6.04
C LYS A 420 -31.24 -7.66 4.94
N MET A 421 -31.46 -6.37 4.70
CA MET A 421 -32.32 -5.87 3.62
C MET A 421 -31.75 -6.23 2.24
N SER A 422 -30.47 -5.99 2.02
CA SER A 422 -29.80 -6.22 0.72
C SER A 422 -29.80 -7.68 0.29
N TYR A 423 -29.75 -8.60 1.26
CA TYR A 423 -29.79 -10.04 1.03
C TYR A 423 -31.20 -10.66 1.19
N GLY A 424 -32.24 -9.84 1.44
CA GLY A 424 -33.63 -10.30 1.51
C GLY A 424 -33.94 -11.27 2.66
N ILE A 425 -33.19 -11.21 3.76
CA ILE A 425 -33.35 -12.12 4.91
C ILE A 425 -34.53 -11.65 5.78
N LYS A 426 -35.58 -12.46 5.91
CA LYS A 426 -36.77 -12.12 6.71
C LYS A 426 -36.46 -12.10 8.22
N CYS A 427 -37.06 -11.17 8.96
CA CYS A 427 -37.13 -11.26 10.42
C CYS A 427 -38.08 -12.41 10.78
N ASN A 428 -37.58 -13.42 11.48
CA ASN A 428 -38.42 -14.27 12.32
C ASN A 428 -38.52 -13.61 13.69
#